data_AF-A0A821F3U1-F1
#
_entry.id   AF-A0A821F3U1-F1
#
_cell.length_a   1.000
_cell.length_b   1.000
_cell.length_c   1.000
_cell.angle_alpha   90.00
_cell.angle_beta   90.00
_cell.angle_gamma   90.00
#
_symmetry.space_group_name_H-M   'P 1'
#
loop_
_entity.id
_entity.type
_entity.pdbx_description
1 polymer ?
#
loop_
_entity_poly.entity_id
_entity_poly.type
_entity_poly.pdbx_seq_one_letter_code
_entity_poly.pdbx_strand_id
1 'polypeptide(L)'
;LYLKIKEQIIHHRWPFCPIYLLHINTYCHIDHFAIPAEIALVETTFWPQLYGSKIDVQSMNISKKINEHYERHSNLYKRLCLITDDFHDFVHPGDQLPTGYQADILEHSRRTHGLPCTPYEKIGTQDYNQLLDDLNEMLRSLCDFRNKIHNEAMPMFCTMESFWSTKAALDWLYDQPSTRDRIDDYTLYPIESLIAVIYENFYNQVQFKCDLGVLMGKTPQQPVLNSRACDYHAILENKYCAMAHVS
;
A
#
# COMPACT_ATOMS: atom_id res chain seq x y z
N LEU A 1 -3.73 -3.70 18.07
CA LEU A 1 -3.98 -3.72 16.62
C LEU A 1 -5.47 -3.94 16.31
N TYR A 2 -6.04 -5.11 16.60
CA TYR A 2 -7.45 -5.43 16.32
C TYR A 2 -8.47 -4.37 16.83
N LEU A 3 -8.35 -3.92 18.09
CA LEU A 3 -9.24 -2.89 18.64
C LEU A 3 -9.12 -1.54 17.91
N LYS A 4 -7.89 -1.11 17.58
CA LYS A 4 -7.63 0.12 16.83
C LYS A 4 -8.21 0.05 15.40
N ILE A 5 -8.05 -1.09 14.72
CA ILE A 5 -8.65 -1.30 13.38
C ILE A 5 -10.18 -1.30 13.48
N LYS A 6 -10.76 -1.88 14.54
CA LYS A 6 -12.21 -1.88 14.77
C LYS A 6 -12.75 -0.47 15.03
N GLU A 7 -12.05 0.34 15.82
CA GLU A 7 -12.38 1.76 16.00
C GLU A 7 -12.30 2.51 14.66
N GLN A 8 -11.23 2.30 13.89
CA GLN A 8 -11.06 2.87 12.56
C GLN A 8 -12.18 2.45 11.60
N ILE A 9 -12.67 1.21 11.65
CA ILE A 9 -13.83 0.77 10.84
C ILE A 9 -15.10 1.54 11.21
N ILE A 10 -15.31 1.79 12.51
CA ILE A 10 -16.50 2.51 13.00
C ILE A 10 -16.40 3.99 12.60
N HIS A 11 -15.23 4.61 12.77
CA HIS A 11 -15.01 6.03 12.44
C HIS A 11 -14.95 6.28 10.94
N HIS A 12 -14.21 5.46 10.20
CA HIS A 12 -14.01 5.58 8.76
C HIS A 12 -15.00 4.75 7.94
N ARG A 13 -16.06 4.19 8.53
CA ARG A 13 -17.13 3.46 7.79
C ARG A 13 -16.63 2.41 6.79
N TRP A 14 -15.52 1.72 7.08
CA TRP A 14 -15.10 0.61 6.24
C TRP A 14 -16.18 -0.48 6.22
N PRO A 15 -16.42 -1.09 5.04
CA PRO A 15 -15.55 -1.13 3.86
C PRO A 15 -15.89 -0.11 2.75
N PHE A 16 -16.69 0.92 3.04
CA PHE A 16 -17.16 1.89 2.03
C PHE A 16 -16.27 3.11 1.87
N CYS A 17 -15.22 3.20 2.68
CA CYS A 17 -14.18 4.20 2.52
C CYS A 17 -12.96 3.63 1.82
N PRO A 18 -12.09 4.51 1.33
CA PRO A 18 -10.93 4.07 0.59
C PRO A 18 -9.90 3.40 1.47
N ILE A 19 -9.15 2.55 0.81
CA ILE A 19 -8.09 1.72 1.34
C ILE A 19 -6.88 2.10 0.54
N TYR A 20 -5.85 2.55 1.24
CA TYR A 20 -4.59 2.94 0.63
C TYR A 20 -3.62 1.78 0.76
N LEU A 21 -3.32 1.11 -0.35
CA LEU A 21 -2.36 0.02 -0.40
C LEU A 21 -1.00 0.58 -0.79
N LEU A 22 0.01 0.34 0.04
CA LEU A 22 1.38 0.79 -0.12
C LEU A 22 2.29 -0.42 -0.40
N HIS A 23 3.14 -0.28 -1.40
CA HIS A 23 4.30 -1.15 -1.60
C HIS A 23 5.56 -0.31 -1.80
N ILE A 24 6.66 -0.71 -1.17
CA ILE A 24 7.97 -0.07 -1.35
C ILE A 24 8.98 -1.14 -1.75
N ASN A 25 9.59 -0.98 -2.93
CA ASN A 25 10.81 -1.71 -3.26
C ASN A 25 12.00 -1.03 -2.61
N THR A 26 12.99 -1.81 -2.20
CA THR A 26 14.15 -1.31 -1.46
C THR A 26 15.45 -1.73 -2.15
N TYR A 27 16.45 -0.85 -2.13
CA TYR A 27 17.80 -1.17 -2.61
C TYR A 27 18.47 -2.21 -1.70
N CYS A 28 18.17 -2.15 -0.41
CA CYS A 28 18.54 -3.17 0.56
C CYS A 28 17.61 -3.13 1.77
N HIS A 29 17.59 -4.22 2.52
CA HIS A 29 16.98 -4.33 3.83
C HIS A 29 17.94 -5.09 4.75
N ILE A 30 18.45 -4.40 5.77
CA ILE A 30 19.50 -4.89 6.67
C ILE A 30 19.07 -4.56 8.10
N ASP A 31 18.79 -5.60 8.89
CA ASP A 31 18.35 -5.55 10.28
C ASP A 31 17.15 -4.62 10.54
N HIS A 32 17.41 -3.33 10.79
CA HIS A 32 16.42 -2.32 11.19
C HIS A 32 16.29 -1.19 10.17
N PHE A 33 16.92 -1.32 9.00
CA PHE A 33 17.04 -0.25 8.04
C PHE A 33 16.79 -0.78 6.63
N ALA A 34 15.98 -0.05 5.88
CA ALA A 34 15.72 -0.35 4.47
C ALA A 34 15.80 0.94 3.66
N ILE A 35 16.59 0.92 2.58
CA ILE A 35 16.70 2.10 1.70
C ILE A 35 15.63 1.98 0.62
N PRO A 36 14.63 2.88 0.56
CA PRO A 36 13.62 2.86 -0.48
C PRO A 36 14.24 3.08 -1.87
N ALA A 37 13.69 2.41 -2.87
CA ALA A 37 14.07 2.53 -4.28
C ALA A 37 12.89 2.96 -5.16
N GLU A 38 11.69 2.48 -4.84
CA GLU A 38 10.46 2.79 -5.56
C GLU A 38 9.30 2.70 -4.58
N ILE A 39 8.42 3.69 -4.61
CA ILE A 39 7.22 3.75 -3.78
C ILE A 39 5.99 3.76 -4.69
N ALA A 40 4.99 2.97 -4.31
CA ALA A 40 3.69 2.92 -4.97
C ALA A 40 2.59 2.89 -3.92
N LEU A 41 1.67 3.85 -4.00
CA LEU A 41 0.46 3.91 -3.20
C LEU A 41 -0.75 3.88 -4.15
N VAL A 42 -1.69 2.99 -3.92
CA VAL A 42 -2.95 2.97 -4.69
C VAL A 42 -4.13 3.16 -3.77
N GLU A 43 -5.05 4.01 -4.18
CA GLU A 43 -6.36 4.13 -3.57
C GLU A 43 -7.28 3.08 -4.17
N THR A 44 -7.91 2.29 -3.30
CA THR A 44 -8.90 1.32 -3.73
C THR A 44 -10.08 1.22 -2.78
N THR A 45 -11.13 0.54 -3.22
CA THR A 45 -12.28 0.23 -2.37
C THR A 45 -12.92 -1.08 -2.79
N PHE A 46 -13.46 -1.81 -1.81
CA PHE A 46 -14.22 -3.03 -2.05
C PHE A 46 -15.60 -2.75 -2.67
N TRP A 47 -16.14 -1.52 -2.53
CA TRP A 47 -17.46 -1.14 -3.04
C TRP A 47 -17.41 0.22 -3.75
N PRO A 48 -16.87 0.28 -4.99
CA PRO A 48 -16.77 1.54 -5.73
C PRO A 48 -18.14 2.20 -5.97
N GLN A 49 -19.23 1.43 -6.01
CA GLN A 49 -20.58 2.01 -6.17
C GLN A 49 -21.07 2.76 -4.91
N LEU A 50 -20.42 2.57 -3.77
CA LEU A 50 -20.76 3.19 -2.49
C LEU A 50 -19.74 4.24 -2.06
N TYR A 51 -18.68 4.45 -2.86
CA TYR A 51 -17.68 5.48 -2.66
C TYR A 51 -18.35 6.86 -2.56
N GLY A 52 -18.05 7.61 -1.49
CA GLY A 52 -18.64 8.94 -1.23
C GLY A 52 -20.12 8.93 -0.77
N SER A 53 -20.77 7.77 -0.66
CA SER A 53 -22.17 7.65 -0.24
C SER A 53 -22.40 8.12 1.19
N LYS A 54 -23.50 8.85 1.46
CA LYS A 54 -23.89 9.30 2.82
C LYS A 54 -24.62 8.21 3.62
N ILE A 55 -24.95 7.08 2.97
CA ILE A 55 -25.75 6.02 3.58
C ILE A 55 -25.04 5.49 4.83
N ASP A 56 -25.81 5.36 5.91
CA ASP A 56 -25.30 4.81 7.15
C ASP A 56 -25.15 3.30 7.05
N VAL A 57 -23.97 2.80 7.42
CA VAL A 57 -23.62 1.37 7.36
C VAL A 57 -24.60 0.55 8.20
N GLN A 58 -25.03 1.08 9.35
CA GLN A 58 -26.00 0.43 10.23
C GLN A 58 -27.41 0.36 9.62
N SER A 59 -27.74 1.28 8.70
CA SER A 59 -29.02 1.29 7.98
C SER A 59 -29.02 0.38 6.75
N MET A 60 -27.86 -0.08 6.30
CA MET A 60 -27.75 -1.02 5.19
C MET A 60 -28.01 -2.45 5.67
N ASN A 61 -28.79 -3.21 4.91
CA ASN A 61 -28.78 -4.66 5.03
C ASN A 61 -27.50 -5.17 4.34
N ILE A 62 -26.39 -5.11 5.07
CA ILE A 62 -25.06 -5.42 4.56
C ILE A 62 -24.99 -6.86 4.06
N SER A 63 -25.59 -7.81 4.79
CA SER A 63 -25.69 -9.21 4.36
C SER A 63 -26.39 -9.36 3.01
N LYS A 64 -27.48 -8.61 2.76
CA LYS A 64 -28.14 -8.58 1.45
C LYS A 64 -27.23 -7.99 0.36
N LYS A 65 -26.54 -6.88 0.62
CA LYS A 65 -25.64 -6.25 -0.37
C LYS A 65 -24.43 -7.11 -0.70
N ILE A 66 -23.91 -7.80 0.30
CA ILE A 66 -22.86 -8.80 0.16
C ILE A 66 -23.36 -9.96 -0.70
N ASN A 67 -24.51 -10.55 -0.38
CA ASN A 67 -25.05 -11.67 -1.15
C ASN A 67 -25.38 -11.26 -2.60
N GLU A 68 -26.00 -10.09 -2.81
CA GLU A 68 -26.22 -9.52 -4.15
C GLU A 68 -24.90 -9.33 -4.91
N HIS A 69 -23.83 -8.95 -4.21
CA HIS A 69 -22.50 -8.81 -4.81
C HIS A 69 -21.91 -10.17 -5.18
N TYR A 70 -21.92 -11.15 -4.28
CA TYR A 70 -21.43 -12.51 -4.55
C TYR A 70 -22.19 -13.20 -5.67
N GLU A 71 -23.53 -13.11 -5.69
CA GLU A 71 -24.35 -13.70 -6.74
C GLU A 71 -24.03 -13.10 -8.12
N ARG A 72 -23.78 -11.78 -8.19
CA ARG A 72 -23.38 -11.10 -9.43
C ARG A 72 -21.97 -11.46 -9.91
N HIS A 73 -21.06 -11.82 -9.02
CA HIS A 73 -19.64 -12.03 -9.33
C HIS A 73 -19.18 -13.50 -9.19
N SER A 74 -20.09 -14.42 -8.90
CA SER A 74 -19.83 -15.87 -8.75
C SER A 74 -19.18 -16.53 -9.98
N ASN A 75 -19.26 -15.88 -11.16
CA ASN A 75 -18.62 -16.35 -12.40
C ASN A 75 -17.33 -15.60 -12.78
N LEU A 76 -16.94 -14.55 -12.05
CA LEU A 76 -15.74 -13.76 -12.30
C LEU A 76 -15.20 -13.25 -10.96
N TYR A 77 -14.36 -14.05 -10.30
CA TYR A 77 -13.47 -13.61 -9.21
C TYR A 77 -12.47 -12.51 -9.64
N LYS A 78 -12.62 -11.93 -10.85
CA LYS A 78 -11.78 -10.87 -11.37
C LYS A 78 -12.39 -9.52 -11.01
N ARG A 79 -11.67 -8.79 -10.15
CA ARG A 79 -11.79 -7.36 -9.80
C ARG A 79 -12.79 -7.02 -8.71
N LEU A 80 -12.43 -7.41 -7.48
CA LEU A 80 -13.08 -6.96 -6.24
C LEU A 80 -12.67 -5.53 -5.82
N CYS A 81 -11.62 -4.98 -6.43
CA CYS A 81 -11.04 -3.69 -6.05
C CYS A 81 -10.82 -2.87 -7.33
N LEU A 82 -11.51 -1.74 -7.45
CA LEU A 82 -11.22 -0.74 -8.48
C LEU A 82 -10.18 0.21 -7.88
N ILE A 83 -9.05 0.38 -8.57
CA ILE A 83 -8.09 1.42 -8.23
C ILE A 83 -8.65 2.75 -8.73
N THR A 84 -8.88 3.67 -7.81
CA THR A 84 -9.53 4.96 -8.04
C THR A 84 -8.53 6.08 -8.20
N ASP A 85 -7.36 5.95 -7.60
CA ASP A 85 -6.24 6.89 -7.68
C ASP A 85 -4.93 6.16 -7.40
N ASP A 86 -3.80 6.73 -7.83
CA ASP A 86 -2.48 6.17 -7.58
C ASP A 86 -1.38 7.24 -7.48
N PHE A 87 -0.37 6.92 -6.68
CA PHE A 87 0.87 7.67 -6.52
C PHE A 87 2.05 6.72 -6.75
N HIS A 88 2.99 7.15 -7.56
CA HIS A 88 4.21 6.40 -7.89
C HIS A 88 5.39 7.34 -7.99
N ASP A 89 6.50 6.97 -7.36
CA ASP A 89 7.77 7.63 -7.60
C ASP A 89 8.96 6.68 -7.38
N PHE A 90 10.08 7.01 -8.00
CA PHE A 90 11.37 6.42 -7.68
C PHE A 90 12.04 7.24 -6.56
N VAL A 91 12.75 6.55 -5.67
CA VAL A 91 13.47 7.20 -4.57
C VAL A 91 14.95 7.06 -4.80
N HIS A 92 15.66 8.19 -4.88
CA HIS A 92 17.10 8.17 -4.97
C HIS A 92 17.69 7.95 -3.57
N PRO A 93 18.66 7.05 -3.37
CA PRO A 93 19.19 6.70 -2.05
C PRO A 93 20.20 7.74 -1.49
N GLY A 94 20.23 8.95 -2.04
CA GLY A 94 21.31 9.93 -1.83
C GLY A 94 22.64 9.53 -2.52
N ASP A 95 23.66 10.36 -2.34
CA ASP A 95 24.98 10.16 -2.97
C ASP A 95 25.90 9.22 -2.16
N GLN A 96 25.54 8.92 -0.90
CA GLN A 96 26.35 8.11 0.02
C GLN A 96 25.60 6.84 0.43
N LEU A 97 25.89 5.74 -0.25
CA LEU A 97 25.42 4.42 0.17
C LEU A 97 26.18 3.93 1.42
N PRO A 98 25.55 3.09 2.28
CA PRO A 98 26.21 2.50 3.43
C PRO A 98 27.53 1.79 3.07
N THR A 99 28.60 2.13 3.79
CA THR A 99 29.92 1.51 3.56
C THR A 99 29.85 0.02 3.89
N GLY A 100 30.37 -0.82 3.00
CA GLY A 100 30.42 -2.28 3.16
C GLY A 100 29.25 -3.05 2.51
N TYR A 101 28.19 -2.37 2.09
CA TYR A 101 26.98 -3.02 1.54
C TYR A 101 26.74 -2.76 0.04
N GLN A 102 27.68 -2.08 -0.62
CA GLN A 102 27.55 -1.70 -2.04
C GLN A 102 27.34 -2.90 -2.96
N ALA A 103 28.09 -4.00 -2.74
CA ALA A 103 27.96 -5.21 -3.53
C ALA A 103 26.58 -5.86 -3.37
N ASP A 104 26.07 -5.93 -2.14
CA ASP A 104 24.76 -6.51 -1.84
C ASP A 104 23.61 -5.68 -2.41
N ILE A 105 23.71 -4.35 -2.34
CA ILE A 105 22.76 -3.41 -2.94
C ILE A 105 22.71 -3.58 -4.46
N LEU A 106 23.88 -3.66 -5.11
CA LEU A 106 24.00 -3.88 -6.54
C LEU A 106 23.42 -5.24 -6.96
N GLU A 107 23.73 -6.31 -6.22
CA GLU A 107 23.19 -7.64 -6.49
C GLU A 107 21.68 -7.69 -6.29
N HIS A 108 21.17 -7.12 -5.19
CA HIS A 108 19.74 -7.09 -4.89
C HIS A 108 18.98 -6.39 -6.01
N SER A 109 19.38 -5.16 -6.36
CA SER A 109 18.74 -4.40 -7.44
C SER A 109 18.73 -5.20 -8.75
N ARG A 110 19.86 -5.81 -9.14
CA ARG A 110 19.95 -6.63 -10.36
C ARG A 110 18.99 -7.83 -10.35
N ARG A 111 18.71 -8.41 -9.18
CA ARG A 111 17.84 -9.59 -9.03
C ARG A 111 16.37 -9.22 -8.85
N THR A 112 16.06 -7.99 -8.48
CA THR A 112 14.71 -7.50 -8.20
C THR A 112 14.33 -6.37 -9.15
N HIS A 113 14.17 -5.14 -8.64
CA HIS A 113 13.59 -4.00 -9.33
C HIS A 113 14.45 -3.41 -10.46
N GLY A 114 15.73 -3.78 -10.57
CA GLY A 114 16.60 -3.36 -11.68
C GLY A 114 16.80 -1.84 -11.77
N LEU A 115 16.70 -1.13 -10.64
CA LEU A 115 16.90 0.32 -10.61
C LEU A 115 18.40 0.60 -10.44
N PRO A 116 18.96 1.57 -11.18
CA PRO A 116 20.33 1.97 -10.96
C PRO A 116 20.52 2.44 -9.52
N CYS A 117 21.66 2.07 -8.94
CA CYS A 117 22.07 2.48 -7.60
C CYS A 117 23.47 3.12 -7.61
N THR A 118 23.95 3.52 -8.79
CA THR A 118 25.23 4.18 -8.93
C THR A 118 25.08 5.70 -8.78
N PRO A 119 26.07 6.43 -8.24
CA PRO A 119 26.02 7.89 -8.11
C PRO A 119 25.86 8.64 -9.45
N TYR A 120 26.10 7.95 -10.58
CA TYR A 120 26.09 8.51 -11.93
C TYR A 120 24.76 8.30 -12.65
N GLU A 121 23.94 7.36 -12.19
CA GLU A 121 22.64 7.02 -12.76
C GLU A 121 21.56 7.38 -11.74
N LYS A 122 21.24 8.68 -11.67
CA LYS A 122 20.29 9.23 -10.71
C LYS A 122 18.87 9.02 -11.22
N ILE A 123 18.20 7.97 -10.73
CA ILE A 123 16.74 7.80 -10.89
C ILE A 123 16.05 8.14 -9.57
N GLY A 124 14.90 8.80 -9.67
CA GLY A 124 14.09 9.15 -8.50
C GLY A 124 14.47 10.45 -7.82
N THR A 125 13.61 10.86 -6.90
CA THR A 125 13.74 12.12 -6.17
C THR A 125 14.71 12.01 -5.00
N GLN A 126 15.45 13.10 -4.74
CA GLN A 126 16.15 13.36 -3.47
C GLN A 126 15.41 14.40 -2.61
N ASP A 127 14.31 14.98 -3.12
CA ASP A 127 13.44 15.85 -2.34
C ASP A 127 12.44 15.00 -1.57
N TYR A 128 12.91 14.45 -0.45
CA TYR A 128 12.10 13.58 0.40
C TYR A 128 10.95 14.34 1.09
N ASN A 129 11.04 15.67 1.23
CA ASN A 129 9.91 16.44 1.75
C ASN A 129 8.77 16.49 0.75
N GLN A 130 9.06 16.81 -0.51
CA GLN A 130 8.05 16.81 -1.55
C GLN A 130 7.45 15.41 -1.73
N LEU A 131 8.28 14.36 -1.72
CA LEU A 131 7.81 12.98 -1.80
C LEU A 131 6.79 12.64 -0.69
N LEU A 132 7.09 13.04 0.56
CA LEU A 132 6.18 12.80 1.69
C LEU A 132 4.96 13.71 1.65
N ASP A 133 5.06 14.93 1.13
CA ASP A 133 3.93 15.83 0.95
C ASP A 133 2.94 15.28 -0.10
N ASP A 134 3.44 14.79 -1.22
CA ASP A 134 2.63 14.17 -2.28
C ASP A 134 1.93 12.89 -1.78
N LEU A 135 2.66 12.04 -1.03
CA LEU A 135 2.10 10.86 -0.39
C LEU A 135 0.97 11.23 0.59
N ASN A 136 1.20 12.26 1.41
CA ASN A 136 0.21 12.74 2.38
C ASN A 136 -0.99 13.41 1.73
N GLU A 137 -0.81 14.11 0.61
CA GLU A 137 -1.89 14.71 -0.17
C GLU A 137 -2.89 13.63 -0.61
N MET A 138 -2.39 12.52 -1.15
CA MET A 138 -3.21 11.38 -1.53
C MET A 138 -4.00 10.82 -0.33
N LEU A 139 -3.36 10.68 0.84
CA LEU A 139 -4.01 10.18 2.06
C LEU A 139 -5.06 11.14 2.65
N ARG A 140 -4.94 12.44 2.37
CA ARG A 140 -5.81 13.51 2.92
C ARG A 140 -6.93 13.91 1.98
N SER A 141 -6.87 13.56 0.70
CA SER A 141 -7.85 13.91 -0.34
C SER A 141 -9.32 13.64 0.06
N LEU A 142 -9.57 12.71 0.98
CA LEU A 142 -10.91 12.40 1.51
C LEU A 142 -11.19 12.91 2.92
N CYS A 143 -10.17 13.31 3.68
CA CYS A 143 -10.35 13.97 4.97
C CYS A 143 -11.13 15.29 4.79
N ASP A 144 -10.88 16.00 3.68
CA ASP A 144 -11.58 17.23 3.32
C ASP A 144 -13.07 17.03 3.02
N PHE A 145 -13.48 15.85 2.54
CA PHE A 145 -14.88 15.61 2.19
C PHE A 145 -15.77 15.37 3.42
N ARG A 146 -15.23 14.88 4.55
CA ARG A 146 -16.05 14.45 5.70
C ARG A 146 -15.46 14.58 7.10
N ASN A 147 -14.15 14.64 7.28
CA ASN A 147 -13.51 14.63 8.59
C ASN A 147 -12.98 16.02 8.98
N LYS A 148 -13.90 16.98 9.18
CA LYS A 148 -13.58 18.20 9.96
C LYS A 148 -13.35 17.94 11.46
N ILE A 149 -13.49 16.70 11.91
CA ILE A 149 -13.54 16.35 13.34
C ILE A 149 -12.21 15.77 13.84
N HIS A 150 -11.42 15.13 12.98
CA HIS A 150 -10.11 14.59 13.34
C HIS A 150 -9.14 14.80 12.18
N ASN A 151 -8.11 15.60 12.41
CA ASN A 151 -7.06 15.96 11.43
C ASN A 151 -6.10 14.78 11.16
N GLU A 152 -6.60 13.55 11.25
CA GLU A 152 -5.82 12.31 11.22
C GLU A 152 -5.73 11.81 9.77
N ALA A 153 -4.51 11.48 9.33
CA ALA A 153 -4.28 10.88 8.03
C ALA A 153 -4.90 9.47 7.99
N MET A 154 -5.40 9.08 6.82
CA MET A 154 -5.92 7.72 6.62
C MET A 154 -4.78 6.70 6.75
N PRO A 155 -5.00 5.54 7.39
CA PRO A 155 -3.98 4.53 7.52
C PRO A 155 -3.66 3.89 6.16
N MET A 156 -2.38 3.61 5.95
CA MET A 156 -1.86 2.83 4.84
C MET A 156 -1.84 1.34 5.19
N PHE A 157 -1.92 0.52 4.16
CA PHE A 157 -1.89 -0.94 4.26
C PHE A 157 -0.84 -1.55 3.36
N CYS A 158 -0.16 -2.58 3.82
CA CYS A 158 0.74 -3.39 2.98
C CYS A 158 0.53 -4.88 3.30
N THR A 159 1.14 -5.78 2.53
CA THR A 159 1.07 -7.22 2.84
C THR A 159 1.88 -7.55 4.10
N MET A 160 1.48 -8.58 4.83
CA MET A 160 2.24 -9.09 5.98
C MET A 160 3.69 -9.45 5.61
N GLU A 161 3.90 -9.95 4.39
CA GLU A 161 5.23 -10.29 3.85
C GLU A 161 6.14 -9.06 3.73
N SER A 162 5.60 -7.95 3.23
CA SER A 162 6.35 -6.70 3.01
C SER A 162 6.38 -5.78 4.24
N PHE A 163 5.52 -6.01 5.24
CA PHE A 163 5.25 -5.08 6.34
C PHE A 163 6.50 -4.48 6.99
N TRP A 164 7.45 -5.33 7.42
CA TRP A 164 8.64 -4.84 8.12
C TRP A 164 9.59 -4.06 7.21
N SER A 165 9.74 -4.49 5.96
CA SER A 165 10.57 -3.78 4.97
C SER A 165 9.95 -2.45 4.60
N THR A 166 8.64 -2.42 4.34
CA THR A 166 7.89 -1.19 4.04
C THR A 166 7.95 -0.22 5.22
N LYS A 167 7.76 -0.73 6.45
CA LYS A 167 7.87 0.11 7.64
C LYS A 167 9.26 0.71 7.79
N ALA A 168 10.32 -0.11 7.69
CA ALA A 168 11.70 0.36 7.82
C ALA A 168 12.08 1.35 6.71
N ALA A 169 11.52 1.21 5.50
CA ALA A 169 11.74 2.14 4.41
C ALA A 169 11.01 3.48 4.60
N LEU A 170 9.82 3.47 5.21
CA LEU A 170 9.17 4.70 5.65
C LEU A 170 9.95 5.35 6.79
N ASP A 171 10.31 4.60 7.83
CA ASP A 171 11.14 5.11 8.94
C ASP A 171 12.41 5.78 8.40
N TRP A 172 13.06 5.15 7.40
CA TRP A 172 14.21 5.70 6.70
C TRP A 172 13.95 7.08 6.09
N LEU A 173 12.83 7.25 5.38
CA LEU A 173 12.45 8.52 4.76
C LEU A 173 12.24 9.62 5.80
N TYR A 174 11.62 9.31 6.94
CA TYR A 174 11.40 10.26 8.02
C TYR A 174 12.67 10.58 8.82
N ASP A 175 13.65 9.68 8.83
CA ASP A 175 14.93 9.88 9.50
C ASP A 175 15.95 10.68 8.67
N GLN A 176 15.64 11.03 7.41
CA GLN A 176 16.56 11.81 6.58
C GLN A 176 16.75 13.24 7.11
N PRO A 177 17.95 13.85 6.96
CA PRO A 177 18.19 15.20 7.46
C PRO A 177 17.20 16.26 6.98
N SER A 178 16.66 16.12 5.78
CA SER A 178 15.67 17.05 5.21
C SER A 178 14.28 16.91 5.84
N THR A 179 13.93 15.74 6.37
CA THR A 179 12.57 15.38 6.81
C THR A 179 12.49 15.16 8.33
N ARG A 180 13.61 15.18 9.04
CA ARG A 180 13.68 14.84 10.47
C ARG A 180 12.85 15.73 11.41
N ASP A 181 12.58 16.97 11.00
CA ASP A 181 11.77 17.93 11.78
C ASP A 181 10.27 17.85 11.47
N ARG A 182 9.86 16.90 10.61
CA ARG A 182 8.46 16.65 10.29
C ARG A 182 7.68 16.15 11.50
N ILE A 183 6.42 16.57 11.59
CA ILE A 183 5.50 16.25 12.70
C ILE A 183 4.33 15.36 12.29
N ASP A 184 4.15 15.15 10.99
CA ASP A 184 3.19 14.21 10.45
C ASP A 184 3.57 12.78 10.83
N ASP A 185 2.60 12.07 11.38
CA ASP A 185 2.74 10.65 11.73
C ASP A 185 2.03 9.81 10.67
N TYR A 186 2.58 8.63 10.40
CA TYR A 186 1.98 7.68 9.48
C TYR A 186 1.51 6.45 10.23
N THR A 187 0.37 5.92 9.81
CA THR A 187 -0.13 4.65 10.33
C THR A 187 -0.04 3.59 9.25
N LEU A 188 0.71 2.53 9.51
CA LEU A 188 0.84 1.39 8.62
C LEU A 188 0.30 0.11 9.28
N TYR A 189 -0.56 -0.61 8.56
CA TYR A 189 -1.10 -1.89 9.00
C TYR A 189 -0.94 -2.97 7.93
N PRO A 190 -0.95 -4.26 8.31
CA PRO A 190 -1.08 -5.32 7.34
C PRO A 190 -2.51 -5.38 6.77
N ILE A 191 -2.66 -5.45 5.45
CA ILE A 191 -3.97 -5.54 4.76
C ILE A 191 -4.74 -6.79 5.17
N GLU A 192 -4.02 -7.86 5.51
CA GLU A 192 -4.56 -9.11 6.04
C GLU A 192 -5.35 -8.88 7.31
N SER A 193 -4.91 -7.94 8.15
CA SER A 193 -5.61 -7.57 9.38
C SER A 193 -6.94 -6.88 9.07
N LEU A 194 -6.97 -6.00 8.06
CA LEU A 194 -8.21 -5.35 7.63
C LEU A 194 -9.19 -6.38 7.05
N ILE A 195 -8.72 -7.23 6.14
CA ILE A 195 -9.55 -8.28 5.52
C ILE A 195 -10.13 -9.19 6.61
N ALA A 196 -9.31 -9.66 7.56
CA ALA A 196 -9.78 -10.48 8.66
C ALA A 196 -10.91 -9.81 9.46
N VAL A 197 -10.77 -8.51 9.76
CA VAL A 197 -11.79 -7.78 10.51
C VAL A 197 -13.06 -7.57 9.68
N ILE A 198 -12.94 -7.34 8.38
CA ILE A 198 -14.10 -7.26 7.47
C ILE A 198 -14.85 -8.61 7.45
N TYR A 199 -14.14 -9.72 7.28
CA TYR A 199 -14.74 -11.06 7.28
C TYR A 199 -15.40 -11.40 8.62
N GLU A 200 -14.77 -11.06 9.73
CA GLU A 200 -15.32 -11.30 11.06
C GLU A 200 -16.60 -10.49 11.32
N ASN A 201 -16.62 -9.19 10.98
CA ASN A 201 -17.72 -8.30 11.32
C ASN A 201 -18.87 -8.31 10.31
N PHE A 202 -18.60 -8.55 9.02
CA PHE A 202 -19.65 -8.50 7.99
C PHE A 202 -20.11 -9.88 7.53
N TYR A 203 -19.27 -10.90 7.67
CA TYR A 203 -19.57 -12.25 7.21
C TYR A 203 -19.78 -13.24 8.35
N ASN A 204 -19.57 -12.84 9.61
CA ASN A 204 -19.58 -13.72 10.79
C ASN A 204 -18.64 -14.94 10.61
N GLN A 205 -17.59 -14.82 9.80
CA GLN A 205 -16.64 -15.90 9.52
C GLN A 205 -15.38 -15.73 10.36
N VAL A 206 -15.39 -16.30 11.57
CA VAL A 206 -14.27 -16.22 12.52
C VAL A 206 -13.05 -17.03 12.06
N GLN A 207 -13.26 -18.05 11.21
CA GLN A 207 -12.24 -19.03 10.81
C GLN A 207 -11.33 -18.56 9.65
N PHE A 208 -11.62 -17.41 9.03
CA PHE A 208 -10.94 -16.93 7.82
C PHE A 208 -9.49 -16.46 8.05
N LYS A 209 -9.10 -16.19 9.31
CA LYS A 209 -7.76 -15.68 9.67
C LYS A 209 -6.62 -16.63 9.27
N CYS A 210 -6.83 -17.94 9.34
CA CYS A 210 -5.79 -18.93 9.03
C CYS A 210 -5.58 -19.15 7.53
N ASP A 211 -6.62 -18.97 6.71
CA ASP A 211 -6.58 -19.26 5.28
C ASP A 211 -6.13 -18.04 4.44
N LEU A 212 -6.10 -16.84 5.04
CA LEU A 212 -5.84 -15.62 4.30
C LEU A 212 -4.40 -15.51 3.77
N GLY A 213 -3.40 -15.87 4.59
CA GLY A 213 -2.00 -15.94 4.14
C GLY A 213 -1.79 -16.97 3.03
N VAL A 214 -2.59 -18.05 3.05
CA VAL A 214 -2.59 -19.07 2.00
C VAL A 214 -3.29 -18.56 0.74
N LEU A 215 -4.37 -17.78 0.85
CA LEU A 215 -5.10 -17.19 -0.28
C LEU A 215 -4.28 -16.09 -0.97
N MET A 216 -3.63 -15.21 -0.21
CA MET A 216 -2.79 -14.14 -0.75
C MET A 216 -1.45 -14.66 -1.29
N GLY A 217 -0.85 -15.66 -0.63
CA GLY A 217 0.37 -16.33 -1.11
C GLY A 217 0.16 -17.30 -2.27
N LYS A 218 -1.10 -17.65 -2.61
CA LYS A 218 -1.45 -18.54 -3.73
C LYS A 218 -1.87 -17.81 -5.00
N THR A 219 -1.83 -16.49 -5.03
CA THR A 219 -1.99 -15.77 -6.30
C THR A 219 -0.89 -16.30 -7.23
N PRO A 220 -1.23 -17.04 -8.29
CA PRO A 220 -0.19 -17.56 -9.13
C PRO A 220 0.53 -16.34 -9.68
N GLN A 221 1.86 -16.35 -9.59
CA GLN A 221 2.77 -15.48 -10.34
C GLN A 221 2.61 -15.78 -11.84
N GLN A 222 1.37 -15.82 -12.34
CA GLN A 222 1.10 -15.88 -13.75
C GLN A 222 1.66 -14.59 -14.33
N PRO A 223 2.32 -14.67 -15.49
CA PRO A 223 2.74 -13.52 -16.25
C PRO A 223 1.47 -12.91 -16.86
N VAL A 224 0.59 -12.36 -16.01
CA VAL A 224 -0.29 -11.30 -16.49
C VAL A 224 0.71 -10.22 -16.82
N LEU A 225 0.90 -9.96 -18.12
CA LEU A 225 1.66 -8.81 -18.60
C LEU A 225 1.42 -7.67 -17.62
N ASN A 226 2.53 -7.11 -17.12
CA ASN A 226 2.69 -5.93 -16.26
C ASN A 226 1.83 -4.74 -16.73
N SER A 227 0.51 -4.89 -16.79
CA SER A 227 -0.40 -3.91 -17.42
C SER A 227 -0.50 -2.62 -16.62
N ARG A 228 0.07 -2.62 -15.41
CA ARG A 228 0.22 -1.49 -14.51
C ARG A 228 1.65 -1.33 -13.98
N ALA A 229 2.65 -1.94 -14.61
CA ALA A 229 4.01 -1.51 -14.32
C ALA A 229 4.19 -0.06 -14.79
N CYS A 230 5.06 0.67 -14.11
CA CYS A 230 5.48 1.99 -14.58
C CYS A 230 6.23 1.86 -15.92
N ASP A 231 6.32 2.97 -16.66
CA ASP A 231 6.93 2.99 -17.99
C ASP A 231 8.35 2.44 -18.01
N TYR A 232 9.15 2.75 -16.98
CA TYR A 232 10.51 2.26 -16.83
C TYR A 232 10.56 0.72 -16.76
N HIS A 233 9.75 0.11 -15.89
CA HIS A 233 9.72 -1.35 -15.73
C HIS A 233 9.00 -2.06 -16.88
N ALA A 234 8.08 -1.39 -17.57
CA ALA A 234 7.45 -1.89 -18.78
C ALA A 234 8.49 -2.02 -19.92
N ILE A 235 9.37 -1.02 -20.09
CA ILE A 235 10.46 -1.05 -21.08
C ILE A 235 11.49 -2.13 -20.76
N LEU A 236 11.82 -2.32 -19.47
CA LEU A 236 12.77 -3.34 -19.03
C LEU A 236 12.18 -4.76 -18.96
N GLU A 237 10.88 -4.92 -19.21
CA GLU A 237 10.14 -6.16 -18.98
C GLU A 237 10.37 -6.74 -17.57
N ASN A 238 10.58 -5.86 -16.58
CA ASN A 238 10.89 -6.26 -15.22
C ASN A 238 9.62 -6.44 -14.39
N LYS A 239 9.40 -7.64 -13.86
CA LYS A 239 8.24 -8.00 -13.03
C LYS A 239 8.24 -7.39 -11.63
N TYR A 240 9.36 -6.85 -11.15
CA TYR A 240 9.51 -6.33 -9.79
C TYR A 240 9.22 -4.82 -9.70
N CYS A 241 8.10 -4.39 -10.27
CA CYS A 241 7.63 -2.99 -10.20
C CYS A 241 6.71 -2.81 -9.00
N ALA A 242 6.91 -1.76 -8.21
CA ALA A 242 6.07 -1.47 -7.04
C ALA A 242 4.60 -1.24 -7.43
N MET A 243 4.37 -0.50 -8.51
CA MET A 243 3.02 -0.26 -9.03
C MET A 243 2.32 -1.52 -9.50
N ALA A 244 3.05 -2.42 -10.17
CA ALA A 244 2.50 -3.69 -10.59
C ALA A 244 2.18 -4.61 -9.40
N HIS A 245 2.97 -4.53 -8.32
CA HIS A 245 2.78 -5.36 -7.14
C HIS A 245 1.57 -4.93 -6.31
N VAL A 246 1.34 -3.63 -6.19
CA VAL A 246 0.23 -3.10 -5.39
C VAL A 246 -1.10 -3.09 -6.15
N SER A 247 -1.07 -3.34 -7.47
CA SER A 247 -2.23 -3.36 -8.38
C SER A 247 -2.97 -4.71 -8.46
#